data_AF-A0A661X9C6-F1
#
_entry.id   AF-A0A661X9C6-F1
#
_cell.length_a   1.000
_cell.length_b   1.000
_cell.length_c   1.000
_cell.angle_alpha   90.00
_cell.angle_beta   90.00
_cell.angle_gamma   90.00
#
_symmetry.space_group_name_H-M   'P 1'
#
loop_
_entity.id
_entity.type
_entity.pdbx_description
1 polymer ?
#
loop_
_entity_poly.entity_id
_entity_poly.type
_entity_poly.pdbx_seq_one_letter_code
_entity_poly.pdbx_strand_id
1 'polypeptide(L)'
;MQIGIVGLPYSGKTTIFSTLLKHKTQEPGGKVSAERGVVKVPDERLDKLTAMFNPKRKVNATIEYIKVPGLEGESAGTRGLPGQFLANLKTVDALLVVVRNFQNEYYPHPLDRIDPKADIEYINSEFL
;
A
#
# COMPACT_ATOMS: atom_id res chain seq x y z
N MET A 1 -4.03 3.30 -13.96
CA MET A 1 -4.42 3.69 -12.60
C MET A 1 -3.33 3.23 -11.64
N GLN A 2 -2.75 4.18 -10.91
CA GLN A 2 -1.70 3.97 -9.91
C GLN A 2 -2.29 4.18 -8.51
N ILE A 3 -2.11 3.21 -7.62
CA ILE A 3 -2.57 3.26 -6.23
C ILE A 3 -1.36 3.28 -5.30
N GLY A 4 -1.26 4.30 -4.45
CA GLY A 4 -0.23 4.41 -3.41
C GLY A 4 -0.66 3.72 -2.13
N ILE A 5 0.14 2.79 -1.62
CA ILE A 5 -0.10 2.13 -0.33
C ILE A 5 0.62 2.90 0.77
N VAL A 6 -0.14 3.38 1.77
CA VAL A 6 0.35 4.19 2.90
C VAL A 6 -0.15 3.65 4.24
N GLY A 7 0.44 4.08 5.35
CA GLY A 7 0.06 3.67 6.71
C GLY A 7 1.23 3.63 7.70
N LEU A 8 0.91 3.57 9.00
CA LEU A 8 1.91 3.60 10.09
C LEU A 8 2.83 2.38 10.14
N PRO A 9 4.07 2.48 10.64
CA PRO A 9 4.97 1.33 10.79
C PRO A 9 4.28 0.13 11.44
N TYR A 10 4.64 -1.08 10.99
CA TYR A 10 4.03 -2.35 11.43
C TYR A 10 2.52 -2.53 11.17
N SER A 11 1.89 -1.68 10.34
CA SER A 11 0.47 -1.86 9.97
C SER A 11 0.18 -3.01 8.99
N GLY A 12 1.22 -3.66 8.44
CA GLY A 12 1.06 -4.78 7.49
C GLY A 12 1.11 -4.40 6.01
N LYS A 13 1.47 -3.14 5.66
CA LYS A 13 1.62 -2.67 4.27
C LYS A 13 2.41 -3.61 3.37
N THR A 14 3.59 -4.05 3.81
CA THR A 14 4.47 -4.94 3.04
C THR A 14 3.82 -6.30 2.80
N THR A 15 3.10 -6.82 3.80
CA THR A 15 2.36 -8.08 3.69
C THR A 15 1.23 -7.97 2.68
N ILE A 16 0.46 -6.87 2.70
CA ILE A 16 -0.60 -6.63 1.72
C ILE A 16 -0.02 -6.50 0.32
N PHE A 17 1.03 -5.69 0.15
CA PHE A 17 1.66 -5.46 -1.15
C PHE A 17 2.22 -6.75 -1.77
N SER A 18 2.95 -7.55 -0.99
CA SER A 18 3.46 -8.87 -1.43
C SER A 18 2.34 -9.84 -1.78
N THR A 19 1.28 -9.87 -0.97
CA THR A 19 0.12 -10.74 -1.20
C THR A 19 -0.59 -10.37 -2.50
N LEU A 20 -0.81 -9.07 -2.76
CA LEU A 20 -1.43 -8.58 -4.00
C LEU A 20 -0.61 -8.98 -5.23
N LEU A 21 0.71 -8.94 -5.13
CA LEU A 21 1.62 -9.27 -6.23
C LEU A 21 1.87 -10.77 -6.39
N LYS A 22 1.41 -11.61 -5.45
CA LYS A 22 1.75 -13.05 -5.41
C LYS A 22 3.25 -13.31 -5.47
N HIS A 23 4.06 -12.35 -5.00
CA HIS A 23 5.52 -12.40 -4.95
C HIS A 23 5.99 -12.23 -3.52
N LYS A 24 7.02 -12.98 -3.09
CA LYS A 24 7.72 -12.68 -1.84
C LYS A 24 8.49 -11.37 -2.03
N THR A 25 8.07 -10.29 -1.36
CA THR A 25 8.87 -9.07 -1.26
C THR A 25 10.09 -9.33 -0.39
N GLN A 26 11.20 -8.67 -0.69
CA GLN A 26 12.45 -8.81 0.07
C GLN A 26 12.25 -8.47 1.55
N GLU A 27 12.98 -9.17 2.41
CA GLU A 27 13.00 -8.96 3.87
C GLU A 27 13.38 -7.51 4.24
N PRO A 28 13.00 -7.03 5.44
CA PRO A 28 13.26 -5.65 5.86
C PRO A 28 14.77 -5.43 5.96
N GLY A 29 15.35 -4.64 5.05
CA GLY A 29 16.80 -4.35 5.01
C GLY A 29 17.37 -3.95 3.64
N GLY A 30 16.59 -4.12 2.56
CA GLY A 30 16.96 -3.66 1.20
C GLY A 30 16.71 -2.17 0.96
N LYS A 31 17.49 -1.56 0.05
CA LYS A 31 17.48 -0.13 -0.32
C LYS A 31 16.07 0.49 -0.37
N VAL A 32 15.95 1.70 0.20
CA VAL A 32 14.74 2.53 0.29
C VAL A 32 14.33 3.08 -1.09
N SER A 33 13.77 2.24 -1.95
CA SER A 33 13.14 2.66 -3.21
C SER A 33 11.68 2.23 -3.24
N ALA A 34 10.83 3.05 -3.88
CA ALA A 34 9.42 2.72 -4.01
C ALA A 34 9.24 1.45 -4.85
N GLU A 35 8.65 0.42 -4.25
CA GLU A 35 8.35 -0.83 -4.94
C GLU A 35 7.06 -0.66 -5.75
N ARG A 36 7.11 -1.03 -7.03
CA ARG A 36 5.95 -0.99 -7.93
C ARG A 36 5.57 -2.39 -8.36
N GLY A 37 4.29 -2.64 -8.54
CA GLY A 37 3.83 -3.92 -9.08
C GLY A 37 2.46 -3.85 -9.70
N VAL A 38 2.26 -4.64 -10.77
CA VAL A 38 1.04 -4.63 -11.57
C VAL A 38 0.20 -5.87 -11.26
N VAL A 39 -1.07 -5.65 -10.93
CA VAL A 39 -2.04 -6.70 -10.57
C VAL A 39 -3.18 -6.70 -11.58
N LYS A 40 -3.60 -7.89 -12.00
CA LYS A 40 -4.77 -8.08 -12.87
C LYS A 40 -6.05 -8.03 -12.05
N VAL A 41 -7.02 -7.25 -12.52
CA VAL A 41 -8.34 -7.14 -11.88
C VAL A 41 -9.17 -8.39 -12.22
N PRO A 42 -9.62 -9.17 -11.23
CA PRO A 42 -10.59 -10.23 -11.45
C PRO A 42 -11.95 -9.61 -11.80
N ASP A 43 -12.57 -10.06 -12.88
CA ASP A 43 -13.88 -9.57 -13.34
C ASP A 43 -14.70 -10.73 -13.91
N GLU A 44 -15.74 -11.15 -13.18
CA GLU A 44 -16.63 -12.25 -13.59
C GLU A 44 -17.37 -11.97 -14.89
N ARG A 45 -17.59 -10.69 -15.25
CA ARG A 45 -18.24 -10.32 -16.51
C ARG A 45 -17.32 -10.63 -17.68
N LEU A 46 -16.03 -10.33 -17.54
CA LEU A 46 -15.02 -10.69 -18.52
C LEU A 46 -14.90 -12.21 -18.65
N ASP A 47 -15.02 -12.94 -17.55
CA ASP A 47 -15.00 -14.40 -17.53
C ASP A 47 -16.16 -14.98 -18.35
N LYS A 48 -17.37 -14.49 -18.14
CA LYS A 48 -18.57 -14.88 -18.90
C LYS A 48 -18.41 -14.59 -20.39
N LEU A 49 -17.93 -13.40 -20.76
CA LEU A 49 -17.70 -13.04 -22.17
C LEU A 49 -16.62 -13.92 -22.81
N THR A 50 -15.55 -14.21 -22.08
CA THR A 50 -14.48 -15.09 -22.56
C THR A 50 -15.01 -16.49 -22.83
N ALA A 51 -15.89 -17.02 -21.96
CA ALA A 51 -16.52 -18.31 -22.16
C ALA A 51 -17.51 -18.33 -23.35
N MET A 52 -18.24 -17.24 -23.58
CA MET A 52 -19.21 -17.13 -24.68
C MET A 52 -18.54 -17.03 -26.05
N PHE A 53 -17.49 -16.23 -26.17
CA PHE A 53 -16.88 -15.90 -27.47
C PHE A 53 -15.58 -16.68 -27.76
N ASN A 54 -15.04 -17.40 -26.76
CA ASN A 54 -13.81 -18.19 -26.82
C ASN A 54 -12.65 -17.50 -27.60
N PRO A 55 -12.25 -16.27 -27.20
CA PRO A 55 -11.21 -15.53 -27.90
C PRO A 55 -9.84 -16.20 -27.73
N LYS A 56 -8.92 -15.96 -28.67
CA LYS A 56 -7.54 -16.50 -28.60
C LYS A 56 -6.78 -16.08 -27.33
N ARG A 57 -7.16 -14.97 -26.71
CA ARG A 57 -6.54 -14.45 -25.48
C ARG A 57 -7.54 -13.66 -24.65
N LYS A 58 -7.51 -13.89 -23.33
CA LYS A 58 -8.16 -13.05 -22.33
C LYS A 58 -7.18 -11.99 -21.80
N VAL A 59 -7.62 -10.73 -21.76
CA VAL A 59 -6.83 -9.60 -21.25
C VAL A 59 -7.63 -8.92 -20.14
N ASN A 60 -7.17 -9.06 -18.90
CA ASN A 60 -7.75 -8.37 -17.75
C ASN A 60 -7.33 -6.90 -17.74
N ALA A 61 -8.17 -6.04 -17.17
CA ALA A 61 -7.74 -4.72 -16.71
C ALA A 61 -6.63 -4.87 -15.66
N THR A 62 -5.74 -3.88 -15.57
CA THR A 62 -4.61 -3.90 -14.63
C THR A 62 -4.60 -2.66 -13.74
N ILE A 63 -4.13 -2.83 -12.50
CA ILE A 63 -3.88 -1.77 -11.54
C ILE A 63 -2.41 -1.84 -11.14
N GLU A 64 -1.75 -0.70 -11.09
CA GLU A 64 -0.39 -0.59 -10.58
C GLU A 64 -0.43 -0.13 -9.12
N TYR A 65 0.19 -0.90 -8.23
CA TYR A 65 0.37 -0.56 -6.83
C TYR A 65 1.78 -0.03 -6.61
N ILE A 66 1.89 1.05 -5.85
CA ILE A 66 3.15 1.65 -5.44
C ILE A 66 3.21 1.62 -3.92
N LYS A 67 4.14 0.84 -3.37
CA LYS A 67 4.45 0.87 -1.95
C LYS A 67 5.44 2.00 -1.70
N VAL A 68 4.97 3.07 -1.06
CA VAL A 68 5.83 4.19 -0.70
C VAL A 68 6.46 3.91 0.67
N PRO A 69 7.81 3.89 0.80
CA PRO A 69 8.46 3.78 2.09
C PRO A 69 8.23 5.06 2.91
N GLY A 70 8.07 4.93 4.23
CA GLY A 70 8.09 6.08 5.14
C GLY A 70 6.73 6.72 5.46
N LEU A 71 6.11 6.26 6.53
CA LEU A 71 5.64 7.12 7.63
C LEU A 71 6.54 6.80 8.84
N GLU A 72 7.82 6.57 8.57
CA GLU A 72 8.81 6.16 9.56
C GLU A 72 9.19 7.42 10.33
N GLY A 73 8.97 7.37 11.65
CA GLY A 73 9.01 8.50 12.58
C GLY A 73 10.38 9.16 12.77
N GLU A 74 11.25 9.20 11.76
CA GLU A 74 12.50 9.97 11.77
C GLU A 74 12.26 11.45 11.41
N SER A 75 11.18 12.00 11.95
CA SER A 75 10.98 13.45 12.03
C SER A 75 10.40 13.79 13.39
N ALA A 76 11.02 13.24 14.43
CA ALA A 76 10.85 13.71 15.80
C ALA A 76 11.32 15.17 16.03
N GLY A 77 11.69 15.92 14.97
CA GLY A 77 12.06 17.34 15.05
C GLY A 77 11.67 18.23 13.86
N THR A 78 11.31 17.67 12.70
CA THR A 78 10.94 18.43 11.49
C THR A 78 9.54 18.07 11.05
N ARG A 79 8.55 18.92 11.33
CA ARG A 79 7.18 18.76 10.79
C ARG A 79 7.22 18.57 9.28
N GLY A 80 6.81 17.39 8.80
CA GLY A 80 6.53 17.17 7.37
C GLY A 80 6.93 15.80 6.84
N LEU A 81 6.13 15.29 5.92
CA LEU A 81 6.41 14.09 5.15
C LEU A 81 7.69 14.27 4.30
N PRO A 82 8.55 13.24 4.17
CA PRO A 82 9.75 13.33 3.35
C PRO A 82 9.45 13.75 1.91
N GLY A 83 10.26 14.63 1.32
CA GLY A 83 10.02 15.13 -0.05
C GLY A 83 9.89 14.02 -1.10
N GLN A 84 10.63 12.93 -0.95
CA GLN A 84 10.53 11.75 -1.82
C GLN A 84 9.22 10.98 -1.63
N PHE A 85 8.67 10.94 -0.41
CA PHE A 85 7.35 10.36 -0.13
C PHE A 85 6.26 11.15 -0.85
N LEU A 86 6.26 12.48 -0.68
CA LEU A 86 5.30 13.36 -1.37
C LEU A 86 5.43 13.29 -2.89
N ALA A 87 6.66 13.23 -3.42
CA ALA A 87 6.88 13.09 -4.86
C ALA A 87 6.27 11.79 -5.41
N ASN A 88 6.39 10.68 -4.69
CA ASN A 88 5.78 9.40 -5.07
C ASN A 88 4.25 9.42 -4.94
N LEU A 89 3.70 10.12 -3.95
CA LEU A 89 2.24 10.23 -3.80
C LEU A 89 1.60 11.18 -4.81
N LYS A 90 2.32 12.21 -5.27
CA LYS A 90 1.82 13.09 -6.34
C LYS A 90 1.60 12.38 -7.67
N THR A 91 2.21 11.21 -7.87
CA THR A 91 2.04 10.42 -9.09
C THR A 91 0.88 9.44 -9.02
N VAL A 92 0.28 9.19 -7.85
CA VAL A 92 -0.80 8.19 -7.71
C VAL A 92 -2.18 8.80 -7.90
N ASP A 93 -3.09 8.01 -8.46
CA ASP A 93 -4.49 8.38 -8.68
C ASP A 93 -5.34 8.18 -7.41
N ALA A 94 -4.93 7.27 -6.51
CA ALA A 94 -5.64 6.95 -5.28
C ALA A 94 -4.70 6.47 -4.17
N LEU A 95 -5.14 6.61 -2.92
CA LEU A 95 -4.44 6.11 -1.73
C LEU A 95 -5.16 4.90 -1.15
N LEU A 96 -4.37 3.86 -0.82
CA LEU A 96 -4.79 2.71 -0.03
C LEU A 96 -4.15 2.86 1.36
N VAL A 97 -4.97 3.27 2.33
CA VAL A 97 -4.53 3.48 3.71
C VAL A 97 -4.66 2.18 4.49
N VAL A 98 -3.52 1.63 4.95
CA VAL A 98 -3.45 0.40 5.74
C VAL A 98 -3.37 0.75 7.23
N VAL A 99 -4.45 0.44 7.93
CA VAL A 99 -4.62 0.71 9.37
C VAL A 99 -4.52 -0.58 10.16
N ARG A 100 -3.78 -0.54 11.27
CA ARG A 100 -3.61 -1.70 12.14
C ARG A 100 -4.82 -1.86 13.06
N ASN A 101 -5.39 -3.06 13.10
CA ASN A 101 -6.46 -3.42 14.06
C ASN A 101 -6.19 -4.80 14.69
N PHE A 102 -4.93 -5.04 15.08
CA PHE A 102 -4.52 -6.30 15.70
C PHE A 102 -3.38 -6.06 16.70
N GLN A 103 -3.31 -6.91 17.73
CA GLN A 103 -2.22 -6.93 18.71
C GLN A 103 -1.10 -7.86 18.23
N ASN A 104 0.16 -7.51 18.54
CA ASN A 104 1.34 -8.34 18.26
C ASN A 104 2.46 -7.93 19.21
N GLU A 105 2.95 -8.88 20.02
CA GLU A 105 3.97 -8.65 21.05
C GLU A 105 5.37 -8.41 20.46
N TYR A 106 5.67 -8.98 19.28
CA TYR A 106 6.96 -8.83 18.61
C TYR A 106 7.07 -7.53 17.80
N TYR A 107 5.93 -6.97 17.42
CA TYR A 107 5.84 -5.73 16.66
C TYR A 107 4.85 -4.78 17.34
N PRO A 108 5.27 -4.04 18.39
CA PRO A 108 4.38 -3.09 19.06
C PRO A 108 3.93 -1.98 18.11
N HIS A 109 2.78 -1.37 18.40
CA HIS A 109 2.33 -0.20 17.65
C HIS A 109 3.24 0.99 17.97
N PRO A 110 3.59 1.86 16.99
CA PRO A 110 4.48 3.01 17.25
C PRO A 110 4.00 3.99 18.33
N LEU A 111 2.70 4.00 18.61
CA LEU A 111 2.09 4.84 19.65
C LEU A 111 1.69 4.04 20.91
N ASP A 112 2.18 2.80 21.05
CA ASP A 112 1.89 1.88 22.17
C ASP A 112 0.40 1.69 22.49
N ARG A 113 -0.46 1.88 21.48
CA ARG A 113 -1.92 1.67 21.55
C ARG A 113 -2.44 1.11 20.23
N ILE A 114 -3.55 0.39 20.27
CA ILE A 114 -4.30 0.00 19.06
C ILE A 114 -5.56 0.85 19.01
N ASP A 115 -5.56 1.88 18.17
CA ASP A 115 -6.71 2.76 17.94
C ASP A 115 -6.82 3.09 16.44
N PRO A 116 -7.52 2.25 15.67
CA PRO A 116 -7.63 2.43 14.22
C PRO A 116 -8.21 3.79 13.83
N LYS A 117 -9.11 4.35 14.65
CA LYS A 117 -9.75 5.64 14.35
C LYS A 117 -8.75 6.77 14.49
N ALA A 118 -8.01 6.80 15.59
CA ALA A 118 -6.96 7.80 15.79
C ALA A 118 -5.85 7.69 14.75
N ASP A 119 -5.51 6.48 14.31
CA ASP A 119 -4.52 6.27 13.25
C ASP A 119 -4.98 6.82 11.89
N ILE A 120 -6.26 6.64 11.54
CA ILE A 120 -6.86 7.24 10.33
C ILE A 120 -6.82 8.77 10.41
N GLU A 121 -7.22 9.33 11.55
CA GLU A 121 -7.21 10.79 11.77
C GLU A 121 -5.78 11.35 11.66
N TYR A 122 -4.81 10.68 12.27
CA TYR A 122 -3.40 11.03 12.19
C TYR A 122 -2.89 11.03 10.73
N ILE A 123 -3.13 9.94 9.99
CA ILE A 123 -2.68 9.82 8.60
C ILE A 123 -3.33 10.90 7.72
N ASN A 124 -4.63 11.15 7.90
CA ASN A 124 -5.33 12.20 7.14
C ASN A 124 -4.80 13.59 7.47
N SER A 125 -4.40 13.85 8.72
CA SER A 125 -3.84 15.14 9.13
C SER A 125 -2.49 15.46 8.48
N GLU A 126 -1.71 14.46 8.08
CA GLU A 126 -0.45 14.64 7.35
C GLU A 126 -0.66 15.04 5.87
N PHE A 127 -1.89 14.91 5.35
CA PHE A 127 -2.25 15.25 3.98
C PHE A 127 -3.01 16.59 3.85
N LEU A 128 -3.33 17.24 4.97
CA LEU A 128 -3.98 18.55 5.05
C LEU A 128 -2.93 19.66 5.17
#